data_AF-A0A9D5IYY0-F1
#
_entry.id   AF-A0A9D5IYY0-F1
#
_cell.length_a   1.000
_cell.length_b   1.000
_cell.length_c   1.000
_cell.angle_alpha   90.00
_cell.angle_beta   90.00
_cell.angle_gamma   90.00
#
_symmetry.space_group_name_H-M   'P 1'
#
loop_
_entity.id
_entity.type
_entity.pdbx_description
1 polymer ?
#
loop_
_entity_poly.entity_id
_entity_poly.type
_entity_poly.pdbx_seq_one_letter_code
_entity_poly.pdbx_strand_id
1 'polypeptide(L)' 'RIVVSSIDGLKIGMIVSAVSEVLTIDDSVIELPPPMVSTVNSEFIIGVAKLDKRLVILLDLARVLTTDEKDQVARVVADK' A
#
# COMPACT_ATOMS: atom_id res chain seq x y z
N ARG A 1 -3.45 0.23 -15.36
CA ARG A 1 -4.76 0.37 -14.68
C ARG A 1 -4.58 1.33 -13.50
N ILE A 2 -5.64 1.92 -12.96
CA ILE A 2 -5.53 2.84 -11.82
C ILE A 2 -6.40 2.30 -10.68
N VAL A 3 -5.80 2.15 -9.49
CA VAL A 3 -6.51 1.88 -8.24
C VAL A 3 -6.73 3.22 -7.55
N VAL A 4 -7.98 3.55 -7.24
CA VAL A 4 -8.33 4.78 -6.55
C VAL A 4 -8.57 4.48 -5.08
N SER A 5 -7.86 5.19 -4.20
CA SER A 5 -8.02 5.11 -2.75
C SER A 5 -8.32 6.48 -2.17
N SER A 6 -8.99 6.51 -1.02
CA SER A 6 -9.16 7.73 -0.23
C SER A 6 -8.24 7.63 1.00
N ILE A 7 -7.25 8.51 1.06
CA ILE A 7 -6.28 8.57 2.16
C ILE A 7 -6.36 9.98 2.74
N ASP A 8 -6.63 10.11 4.03
CA ASP A 8 -6.74 11.40 4.74
C ASP A 8 -7.69 12.41 4.06
N GLY A 9 -8.78 11.92 3.45
CA GLY A 9 -9.75 12.75 2.72
C GLY A 9 -9.34 13.14 1.30
N LEU A 10 -8.11 12.83 0.89
CA LEU A 10 -7.62 13.01 -0.47
C LEU A 10 -7.93 11.78 -1.33
N LYS A 11 -8.39 12.00 -2.57
CA LYS A 11 -8.54 10.92 -3.56
C LYS A 11 -7.23 10.77 -4.33
N ILE A 12 -6.61 9.61 -4.20
CA ILE A 12 -5.31 9.31 -4.82
C ILE A 12 -5.48 8.13 -5.77
N GLY A 13 -4.89 8.25 -6.96
CA GLY A 13 -4.83 7.20 -7.97
C GLY A 13 -3.44 6.58 -8.05
N MET A 14 -3.35 5.26 -7.91
CA MET A 14 -2.11 4.49 -8.02
C MET A 14 -2.08 3.74 -9.34
N ILE A 15 -0.98 3.87 -10.09
CA ILE A 15 -0.79 3.14 -11.35
C ILE A 15 -0.37 1.72 -11.02
N VAL A 16 -1.10 0.74 -11.56
CA VAL A 16 -0.81 -0.69 -11.42
C VAL A 16 -0.78 -1.38 -12.78
N SER A 17 0.00 -2.46 -12.86
CA SER A 17 0.07 -3.31 -14.05
C SER A 17 -1.28 -4.00 -14.32
N ALA A 18 -1.82 -4.67 -13.30
CA ALA A 18 -3.08 -5.39 -13.37
C ALA A 18 -3.77 -5.48 -12.00
N VAL A 19 -5.07 -5.75 -12.01
CA VAL A 19 -5.81 -6.20 -10.83
C VAL A 19 -6.11 -7.67 -11.06
N SER A 20 -5.54 -8.55 -10.24
CA SER A 20 -5.66 -9.99 -10.44
C SER A 20 -7.02 -10.51 -9.98
N GLU A 21 -7.37 -10.27 -8.72
CA GLU A 21 -8.56 -10.82 -8.05
C GLU A 21 -8.75 -10.18 -6.66
N VAL A 22 -9.88 -10.45 -6.01
CA VAL A 22 -10.13 -10.10 -4.61
C VAL A 22 -10.04 -11.38 -3.77
N LEU A 23 -9.21 -11.37 -2.73
CA LEU A 23 -8.99 -12.51 -1.85
C LEU A 23 -9.45 -12.19 -0.43
N THR A 24 -10.12 -13.15 0.21
CA THR A 24 -10.30 -13.17 1.66
C THR A 24 -9.24 -14.08 2.25
N ILE A 25 -8.48 -13.58 3.22
CA ILE A 25 -7.42 -14.33 3.91
C ILE A 25 -7.68 -14.30 5.40
N ASP A 26 -7.24 -15.34 6.09
CA ASP A 26 -7.27 -15.40 7.55
C ASP A 26 -6.02 -14.71 8.12
N ASP A 27 -6.14 -13.97 9.22
CA ASP A 27 -5.02 -13.25 9.82
C ASP A 27 -3.87 -14.18 10.24
N SER A 28 -4.15 -15.47 10.51
CA SER A 28 -3.14 -16.47 10.86
C SER A 28 -2.11 -16.77 9.76
N VAL A 29 -2.41 -16.42 8.50
CA VAL A 29 -1.48 -16.61 7.38
C VAL A 29 -0.57 -15.40 7.16
N ILE A 30 -0.75 -14.33 7.94
CA ILE A 30 0.04 -13.10 7.87
C ILE A 30 1.27 -13.27 8.77
N GLU A 31 2.44 -13.23 8.16
CA GLU A 31 3.72 -13.24 8.85
C GLU A 31 4.35 -11.83 8.85
N LEU A 32 5.19 -11.56 9.85
CA LEU A 32 6.00 -10.35 9.86
C LEU A 32 6.92 -10.32 8.63
N PRO A 33 7.14 -9.14 8.03
CA PRO A 33 8.00 -9.04 6.86
C PRO A 33 9.42 -9.49 7.22
N PRO A 34 10.07 -10.32 6.40
CA PRO A 34 11.40 -10.82 6.71
C PRO A 34 12.41 -9.66 6.83
N PRO A 35 13.47 -9.81 7.65
CA PRO A 35 14.46 -8.73 7.87
C PRO A 35 15.14 -8.22 6.59
N MET A 36 15.17 -9.03 5.52
CA MET A 36 15.71 -8.64 4.21
C MET A 36 14.89 -7.57 3.46
N VAL A 37 13.67 -7.26 3.91
CA VAL A 37 12.84 -6.20 3.30
C VAL A 37 13.22 -4.79 3.81
N SER A 38 14.31 -4.68 4.60
CA SER A 38 14.76 -3.49 5.33
C SER A 38 15.33 -2.34 4.49
N THR A 39 15.44 -2.48 3.17
CA THR A 39 15.94 -1.41 2.30
C THR A 39 14.76 -0.56 1.82
N VAL A 40 14.51 0.56 2.52
CA VAL A 40 13.64 1.70 2.11
C VAL A 40 12.11 1.43 2.06
N ASN A 41 11.66 0.19 1.87
CA ASN A 41 10.26 -0.12 1.55
C ASN A 41 9.46 -0.81 2.66
N SER A 42 10.02 -0.98 3.85
CA SER A 42 9.33 -1.70 4.94
C SER A 42 8.35 -0.84 5.74
N GLU A 43 8.44 0.49 5.68
CA GLU A 43 7.63 1.39 6.55
C GLU A 43 6.13 1.36 6.23
N PHE A 44 5.78 1.00 5.00
CA PHE A 44 4.40 0.86 4.53
C PHE A 44 3.99 -0.61 4.32
N ILE A 45 4.80 -1.58 4.76
CA ILE A 45 4.42 -3.00 4.71
C ILE A 45 3.87 -3.40 6.08
N ILE A 46 2.60 -3.83 6.10
CA ILE A 46 1.94 -4.35 7.29
C ILE A 46 2.44 -5.77 7.59
N GLY A 47 2.61 -6.57 6.54
CA GLY A 47 3.01 -7.97 6.66
C GLY A 47 3.08 -8.65 5.30
N VAL A 48 3.37 -9.95 5.34
CA VAL A 48 3.39 -10.80 4.15
C VAL A 48 2.46 -11.99 4.42
N ALA A 49 1.41 -12.12 3.63
CA ALA A 49 0.55 -13.30 3.63
C ALA A 49 1.16 -14.37 2.74
N LYS A 50 1.41 -15.55 3.33
CA LYS A 50 1.88 -16.72 2.61
C LYS A 50 0.70 -17.62 2.29
N LEU A 51 0.25 -17.57 1.04
CA LEU A 51 -0.87 -18.37 0.55
C LEU A 51 -0.31 -19.45 -0.37
N ASP A 52 -0.41 -20.73 0.01
CA ASP A 52 0.09 -21.86 -0.78
C ASP A 52 1.51 -21.65 -1.37
N LYS A 53 1.58 -21.32 -2.68
CA LYS A 53 2.82 -21.09 -3.45
C LYS A 53 3.03 -19.63 -3.88
N ARG A 54 2.28 -18.68 -3.30
CA ARG A 54 2.37 -17.25 -3.58
C ARG A 54 2.60 -16.45 -2.30
N LEU A 55 3.39 -15.39 -2.42
CA LEU A 55 3.55 -14.39 -1.38
C LEU A 55 2.74 -13.16 -1.76
N VAL A 56 1.96 -12.64 -0.82
CA VAL A 56 1.17 -11.43 -0.99
C VAL A 56 1.64 -10.41 0.04
N ILE A 57 2.12 -9.26 -0.42
CA ILE A 57 2.55 -8.17 0.46
C ILE A 57 1.32 -7.34 0.84
N LEU A 58 1.10 -7.15 2.13
CA LEU A 58 0.06 -6.26 2.65
C LEU A 58 0.65 -4.85 2.79
N LEU A 59 0.11 -3.90 2.04
CA LEU A 59 0.55 -2.51 2.04
C LEU A 59 -0.38 -1.64 2.88
N ASP A 60 0.18 -0.80 3.73
CA ASP A 60 -0.50 0.29 4.41
C ASP A 60 -0.52 1.53 3.50
N LEU A 61 -1.67 1.74 2.85
CA LEU A 61 -1.84 2.89 1.96
C LEU A 61 -1.75 4.24 2.69
N ALA A 62 -2.00 4.28 4.01
CA ALA A 62 -1.87 5.53 4.77
C ALA A 62 -0.39 5.94 4.96
N ARG A 63 0.54 4.98 4.86
CA ARG A 63 1.99 5.18 4.99
C ARG A 63 2.74 5.13 3.66
N VAL A 64 2.08 4.71 2.58
CA VAL A 64 2.68 4.66 1.23
C VAL A 64 3.15 6.04 0.76
N LEU A 65 2.44 7.10 1.15
CA LEU A 65 2.86 8.48 0.90
C LEU A 65 3.57 9.03 2.13
N THR A 66 4.73 9.62 1.91
CA THR A 66 5.42 10.42 2.92
C THR A 66 4.61 11.66 3.27
N THR A 67 4.85 12.24 4.45
CA THR A 67 4.21 13.49 4.88
C THR A 67 4.43 14.61 3.85
N ASP A 68 5.63 14.71 3.29
CA ASP A 68 5.99 15.72 2.29
C ASP A 68 5.17 15.54 1.00
N GLU A 69 4.99 14.31 0.53
CA GLU A 69 4.16 14.01 -0.65
C GLU A 69 2.68 14.32 -0.40
N LYS A 70 2.17 14.01 0.81
CA LYS A 70 0.81 14.38 1.19
C LYS A 70 0.59 15.88 1.17
N ASP A 71 1.53 16.65 1.72
CA ASP A 71 1.49 18.11 1.74
C ASP A 71 1.55 18.69 0.31
N GLN A 72 2.39 18.12 -0.56
CA GLN A 72 2.45 18.52 -1.97
C GLN A 72 1.12 18.27 -2.69
N VAL A 73 0.51 17.09 -2.51
CA VAL A 73 -0.79 16.76 -3.10
C VAL A 73 -1.87 17.68 -2.57
N ALA A 74 -1.91 17.93 -1.26
CA ALA A 74 -2.89 18.82 -0.63
C ALA A 74 -2.79 20.25 -1.18
N ARG A 75 -1.58 20.78 -1.37
CA ARG A 75 -1.36 22.11 -1.96
C ARG A 75 -1.88 22.18 -3.39
N VAL A 76 -1.56 21.19 -4.23
CA VAL A 76 -1.99 21.17 -5.64
C VAL A 76 -3.53 21.07 -5.76
N VAL A 77 -4.19 20.40 -4.82
CA VAL A 77 -5.66 20.29 -4.79
C VAL A 77 -6.32 21.56 -4.25
N ALA A 78 -5.70 22.25 -3.29
CA ALA A 78 -6.24 23.47 -2.68
C ALA A 78 -6.07 24.74 -3.55
N ASP A 79 -5.09 24.75 -4.44
CA ASP A 79 -4.83 25.88 -5.36
C ASP A 79 -5.77 25.90 -6.58
N LYS A 80 -6.83 25.08 -6.56
CA LYS A 80 -7.80 24.89 -7.64
C LYS A 80 -9.22 25.19 -7.16
#